data_AF-A0AAV0L639-F1
#
_entry.id   AF-A0AAV0L639-F1
#
_cell.length_a   1.000
_cell.length_b   1.000
_cell.length_c   1.000
_cell.angle_alpha   90.00
_cell.angle_beta   90.00
_cell.angle_gamma   90.00
#
_symmetry.space_group_name_H-M   'P 1'
#
loop_
_entity.id
_entity.type
_entity.pdbx_description
1 polymer ?
#
loop_
_entity_poly.entity_id
_entity_poly.type
_entity_poly.pdbx_seq_one_letter_code
_entity_poly.pdbx_strand_id
1 'polypeptide(L)'
;MPEHELTLKLYTPIMLLRNIDPPAGMCNGTRLMITYLGQNVIKGIILTGTHEGTVVAIPRIALNFSDPKWPFTLKRRQFPVRLCYAMTINKSQGQTLEKAGGFLPKPIFSHGQLYVAVSRVRSAAGLRFLIHNDDSLPSDCTKNVVYTEIYDELSFPGEFEHL
;
A
#
# COMPACT_ATOMS: atom_id res chain seq x y z
N MET A 1 -9.12 -10.01 -11.62
CA MET A 1 -9.50 -11.34 -11.11
C MET A 1 -8.50 -11.74 -10.03
N PRO A 2 -8.89 -12.34 -8.89
CA PRO A 2 -7.93 -12.86 -7.91
C PRO A 2 -7.09 -13.95 -8.56
N GLU A 3 -5.97 -14.29 -7.95
CA GLU A 3 -5.11 -15.35 -8.45
C GLU A 3 -5.87 -16.68 -8.55
N HIS A 4 -5.51 -17.49 -9.55
CA HIS A 4 -6.06 -18.85 -9.69
C HIS A 4 -5.69 -19.68 -8.47
N GLU A 5 -4.42 -19.60 -8.09
CA GLU A 5 -3.84 -20.27 -6.95
C GLU A 5 -3.33 -19.21 -5.98
N LEU A 6 -3.58 -19.40 -4.69
CA LEU A 6 -3.18 -18.47 -3.63
C LEU A 6 -2.39 -19.26 -2.60
N THR A 7 -1.08 -19.14 -2.65
CA THR A 7 -0.15 -19.84 -1.75
C THR A 7 0.25 -18.93 -0.61
N LEU A 8 -0.06 -19.35 0.62
CA LEU A 8 0.13 -18.56 1.83
C LEU A 8 0.88 -19.38 2.89
N LYS A 9 1.59 -18.67 3.78
CA LYS A 9 2.26 -19.25 4.95
C LYS A 9 1.86 -18.48 6.21
N LEU A 10 1.94 -19.14 7.37
CA LEU A 10 1.81 -18.47 8.65
C LEU A 10 2.78 -17.29 8.76
N TYR A 11 2.35 -16.25 9.48
CA TYR A 11 3.09 -15.00 9.72
C TYR A 11 3.39 -14.16 8.47
N THR A 12 2.79 -14.51 7.33
CA THR A 12 2.94 -13.74 6.11
C THR A 12 1.99 -12.54 6.12
N PRO A 13 2.47 -11.33 5.76
CA PRO A 13 1.61 -10.17 5.62
C PRO A 13 0.73 -10.29 4.37
N ILE A 14 -0.56 -10.08 4.57
CA ILE A 14 -1.58 -10.06 3.53
C ILE A 14 -2.39 -8.77 3.61
N MET A 15 -3.10 -8.47 2.53
CA MET A 15 -3.99 -7.31 2.43
C MET A 15 -5.37 -7.75 1.95
N LEU A 16 -6.43 -7.24 2.59
CA LEU A 16 -7.81 -7.44 2.15
C LEU A 16 -8.07 -6.73 0.80
N LEU A 17 -8.77 -7.42 -0.10
CA LEU A 17 -9.14 -6.95 -1.44
C LEU A 17 -10.56 -6.38 -1.50
N ARG A 18 -11.37 -6.60 -0.46
CA ARG A 18 -12.78 -6.21 -0.39
C ARG A 18 -13.13 -5.80 1.03
N ASN A 19 -14.15 -4.96 1.14
CA ASN A 19 -14.83 -4.71 2.40
C ASN A 19 -15.59 -5.97 2.78
N ILE A 20 -15.37 -6.47 4.00
CA ILE A 20 -16.10 -7.60 4.56
C ILE A 20 -16.92 -7.11 5.76
N ASP A 21 -16.28 -6.38 6.67
CA ASP A 21 -16.89 -5.81 7.87
C ASP A 21 -16.18 -4.48 8.22
N PRO A 22 -16.58 -3.36 7.60
CA PRO A 22 -15.93 -2.07 7.82
C PRO A 22 -15.94 -1.58 9.27
N PRO A 23 -17.04 -1.71 10.04
CA PRO A 23 -17.05 -1.39 11.47
C PRO A 23 -16.00 -2.15 12.31
N ALA A 24 -15.66 -3.39 11.90
CA ALA A 24 -14.61 -4.18 12.55
C ALA A 24 -13.20 -3.92 11.99
N GLY A 25 -13.02 -2.89 11.15
CA GLY A 25 -11.75 -2.59 10.49
C GLY A 25 -11.41 -3.53 9.33
N MET A 26 -12.32 -4.38 8.87
CA MET A 26 -12.12 -5.30 7.74
C MET A 26 -12.49 -4.64 6.40
N CYS A 27 -11.77 -3.58 6.07
CA CYS A 27 -11.89 -2.80 4.83
C CYS A 27 -10.91 -3.26 3.76
N ASN A 28 -11.18 -2.92 2.50
CA ASN A 28 -10.23 -3.05 1.40
C ASN A 28 -8.94 -2.25 1.71
N GLY A 29 -7.79 -2.89 1.57
CA GLY A 29 -6.49 -2.31 1.91
C GLY A 29 -6.02 -2.61 3.33
N THR A 30 -6.87 -3.15 4.20
CA THR A 30 -6.46 -3.52 5.57
C THR A 30 -5.38 -4.58 5.52
N ARG A 31 -4.27 -4.32 6.22
CA ARG A 31 -3.11 -5.22 6.30
C ARG A 31 -3.23 -6.11 7.51
N LEU A 32 -2.99 -7.39 7.31
CA LEU A 32 -3.05 -8.40 8.35
C LEU A 32 -1.81 -9.28 8.32
N MET A 33 -1.39 -9.76 9.48
CA MET A 33 -0.45 -10.87 9.58
C MET A 33 -1.23 -12.16 9.83
N ILE A 34 -0.99 -13.18 9.00
CA ILE A 34 -1.64 -14.48 9.14
C ILE A 34 -1.22 -15.15 10.45
N THR A 35 -2.18 -15.54 11.27
CA THR A 35 -1.95 -16.32 12.50
C THR A 35 -2.49 -17.74 12.41
N TYR A 36 -3.40 -18.02 11.47
CA TYR A 36 -3.94 -19.35 11.23
C TYR A 36 -4.38 -19.53 9.77
N LEU A 37 -4.11 -20.70 9.22
CA LEU A 37 -4.55 -21.13 7.89
C LEU A 37 -5.40 -22.39 8.02
N GLY A 38 -6.68 -22.29 7.71
CA GLY A 38 -7.59 -23.42 7.58
C GLY A 38 -8.15 -23.53 6.16
N GLN A 39 -8.86 -24.62 5.88
CA GLN A 39 -9.41 -24.90 4.54
C GLN A 39 -10.34 -23.78 4.02
N ASN A 40 -11.18 -23.25 4.91
CA ASN A 40 -12.25 -22.30 4.58
C ASN A 40 -12.16 -20.97 5.32
N VAL A 41 -11.18 -20.82 6.23
CA VAL A 41 -10.99 -19.61 7.02
C VAL A 41 -9.51 -19.31 7.21
N ILE A 42 -9.14 -18.04 7.09
CA ILE A 42 -7.85 -17.52 7.51
C ILE A 42 -8.10 -16.68 8.76
N LYS A 43 -7.24 -16.79 9.78
CA LYS A 43 -7.22 -15.78 10.85
C LYS A 43 -5.97 -14.93 10.71
N GLY A 44 -6.10 -13.65 11.04
CA GLY A 44 -4.98 -12.73 11.08
C GLY A 44 -5.19 -11.61 12.05
N ILE A 45 -4.09 -10.95 12.42
CA ILE A 45 -4.07 -9.77 13.29
C ILE A 45 -3.97 -8.53 12.39
N ILE A 46 -4.82 -7.53 12.62
CA ILE A 46 -4.74 -6.24 11.92
C ILE A 46 -3.45 -5.52 12.33
N LEU A 47 -2.67 -5.08 11.34
CA LEU A 47 -1.33 -4.54 11.56
C LEU A 47 -1.27 -3.02 11.71
N THR A 48 -2.33 -2.29 11.33
CA THR A 48 -2.29 -0.83 11.25
C THR A 48 -3.68 -0.24 11.44
N GLY A 49 -3.76 0.98 11.98
CA GLY A 49 -4.99 1.76 12.07
C GLY A 49 -5.70 1.60 13.41
N THR A 50 -6.95 2.07 13.50
CA THR A 50 -7.72 2.12 14.76
C THR A 50 -8.03 0.74 15.36
N HIS A 51 -7.96 -0.32 14.55
CA HIS A 51 -8.22 -1.69 14.96
C HIS A 51 -6.94 -2.54 15.06
N GLU A 52 -5.76 -1.92 15.09
CA GLU A 52 -4.49 -2.61 15.24
C GLU A 52 -4.50 -3.60 16.43
N GLY A 53 -3.90 -4.78 16.25
CA GLY A 53 -3.88 -5.83 17.25
C GLY A 53 -5.14 -6.72 17.30
N THR A 54 -6.23 -6.33 16.63
CA THR A 54 -7.47 -7.12 16.60
C THR A 54 -7.29 -8.39 15.76
N VAL A 55 -7.70 -9.54 16.30
CA VAL A 55 -7.77 -10.81 15.57
C VAL A 55 -9.09 -10.91 14.81
N VAL A 56 -9.02 -11.15 13.51
CA VAL A 56 -10.20 -11.30 12.65
C VAL A 56 -10.14 -12.60 11.84
N ALA A 57 -11.32 -13.07 11.42
CA ALA A 57 -11.49 -14.25 10.59
C ALA A 57 -11.95 -13.86 9.18
N ILE A 58 -11.28 -14.41 8.17
CA ILE A 58 -11.50 -14.10 6.75
C ILE A 58 -12.03 -15.36 6.07
N PRO A 59 -13.31 -15.38 5.67
CA PRO A 59 -13.88 -16.50 4.92
C PRO A 59 -13.57 -16.42 3.42
N ARG A 60 -13.74 -17.53 2.72
CA ARG A 60 -13.80 -17.53 1.25
C ARG A 60 -15.11 -16.88 0.78
N ILE A 61 -15.02 -15.80 0.01
CA ILE A 61 -16.19 -15.10 -0.56
C ILE A 61 -16.29 -15.33 -2.06
N ALA A 62 -17.49 -15.16 -2.62
CA ALA A 62 -17.66 -15.13 -4.07
C ALA A 62 -17.27 -13.76 -4.63
N LEU A 63 -16.35 -13.76 -5.58
CA LEU A 63 -15.87 -12.59 -6.29
C LEU A 63 -16.42 -12.63 -7.72
N ASN A 64 -17.20 -11.62 -8.09
CA ASN A 64 -17.76 -11.46 -9.42
C ASN A 64 -16.84 -10.56 -10.27
N PHE A 65 -16.60 -10.95 -11.51
CA PHE A 65 -15.82 -10.24 -12.52
C PHE A 65 -16.65 -10.12 -13.79
N SER A 66 -17.01 -8.90 -14.12
CA SER A 66 -17.66 -8.55 -15.38
C SER A 66 -16.65 -7.75 -16.19
N ASP A 67 -16.44 -8.14 -17.43
CA ASP A 67 -15.57 -7.45 -18.38
C ASP A 67 -16.40 -7.25 -19.67
N PRO A 68 -16.48 -6.02 -20.20
CA PRO A 68 -17.29 -5.69 -21.37
C PRO A 68 -17.03 -6.58 -22.59
N LYS A 69 -15.86 -7.20 -22.66
CA LYS A 69 -15.48 -8.13 -23.74
C LYS A 69 -16.28 -9.44 -23.70
N TRP A 70 -16.85 -9.82 -22.56
CA TRP A 70 -17.51 -11.12 -22.38
C TRP A 70 -19.00 -10.94 -22.07
N PRO A 71 -19.90 -11.74 -22.69
CA PRO A 71 -21.34 -11.65 -22.45
C PRO A 71 -21.77 -12.31 -21.12
N PHE A 72 -20.84 -12.65 -20.24
CA PHE A 72 -21.11 -13.35 -18.99
C PHE A 72 -20.26 -12.80 -17.84
N THR A 73 -20.73 -13.01 -16.61
CA THR A 73 -19.98 -12.65 -15.40
C THR A 73 -19.28 -13.88 -14.84
N LEU A 74 -17.96 -13.79 -14.68
CA LEU A 74 -17.16 -14.82 -14.03
C LEU A 74 -17.31 -14.70 -12.52
N LYS A 75 -17.68 -15.81 -11.87
CA LYS A 75 -17.76 -15.90 -10.40
C LYS A 75 -16.72 -16.87 -9.89
N ARG A 76 -15.87 -16.44 -8.95
CA ARG A 76 -14.87 -17.29 -8.29
C ARG A 76 -15.00 -17.19 -6.78
N ARG A 77 -15.06 -18.33 -6.09
CA ARG A 77 -15.02 -18.38 -4.63
C ARG A 77 -13.57 -18.50 -4.14
N GLN A 78 -13.06 -17.46 -3.49
CA GLN A 78 -11.66 -17.40 -3.03
C GLN A 78 -11.55 -16.52 -1.78
N PHE A 79 -10.46 -16.64 -1.02
CA PHE A 79 -10.14 -15.65 0.00
C PHE A 79 -9.91 -14.27 -0.67
N PRO A 80 -10.53 -13.20 -0.17
CA PRO A 80 -10.36 -11.87 -0.73
C PRO A 80 -9.07 -11.21 -0.21
N VAL A 81 -7.94 -11.88 -0.38
CA VAL A 81 -6.63 -11.43 0.12
C VAL A 81 -5.55 -11.55 -0.94
N ARG A 82 -4.48 -10.76 -0.81
CA ARG A 82 -3.23 -10.89 -1.57
C ARG A 82 -2.03 -10.75 -0.64
N LEU A 83 -0.88 -11.29 -1.04
CA LEU A 83 0.39 -11.02 -0.36
C LEU A 83 0.71 -9.52 -0.37
N CYS A 84 1.28 -9.03 0.74
CA CYS A 84 1.54 -7.61 0.97
C CYS A 84 2.91 -7.35 1.60
N TYR A 85 3.98 -7.85 0.98
CA TYR A 85 5.35 -7.48 1.34
C TYR A 85 5.70 -6.06 0.87
N ALA A 86 5.22 -5.69 -0.31
CA ALA A 86 5.38 -4.36 -0.88
C ALA A 86 4.00 -3.74 -1.14
N MET A 87 3.95 -2.42 -1.08
CA MET A 87 2.77 -1.63 -1.45
C MET A 87 3.22 -0.42 -2.27
N THR A 88 2.29 0.13 -3.04
CA THR A 88 2.55 1.38 -3.75
C THR A 88 2.57 2.55 -2.77
N ILE A 89 3.31 3.61 -3.11
CA ILE A 89 3.38 4.83 -2.30
C ILE A 89 1.98 5.38 -2.01
N ASN A 90 1.09 5.41 -3.00
CA ASN A 90 -0.28 5.89 -2.83
C ASN A 90 -1.07 5.04 -1.81
N LYS A 91 -0.83 3.73 -1.75
CA LYS A 91 -1.49 2.85 -0.77
C LYS A 91 -0.90 2.98 0.64
N SER A 92 0.31 3.50 0.76
CA SER A 92 0.92 3.81 2.05
C SER A 92 0.39 5.10 2.68
N GLN A 93 -0.32 5.94 1.92
CA GLN A 93 -0.87 7.20 2.41
C GLN A 93 -1.78 6.98 3.64
N GLY A 94 -1.56 7.77 4.69
CA GLY A 94 -2.29 7.64 5.96
C GLY A 94 -1.77 6.54 6.89
N GLN A 95 -0.81 5.71 6.46
CA GLN A 95 -0.12 4.76 7.34
C GLN A 95 1.15 5.38 7.92
N THR A 96 1.52 4.94 9.12
CA THR A 96 2.82 5.22 9.71
C THR A 96 3.57 3.90 9.85
N LEU A 97 4.81 3.85 9.39
CA LEU A 97 5.68 2.68 9.39
C LEU A 97 6.93 2.96 10.23
N GLU A 98 7.39 1.97 11.00
CA GLU A 98 8.66 2.10 11.74
C GLU A 98 9.86 2.04 10.79
N LYS A 99 9.81 1.11 9.83
CA LYS A 99 10.83 0.91 8.80
C LYS A 99 10.18 0.68 7.44
N ALA A 100 10.73 1.26 6.39
CA ALA A 100 10.29 1.06 5.02
C ALA A 100 11.46 1.12 4.03
N GLY A 101 11.38 0.29 3.00
CA GLY A 101 12.22 0.40 1.80
C GLY A 101 11.40 0.99 0.66
N GLY A 102 11.86 2.09 0.08
CA GLY A 102 11.31 2.65 -1.15
C GLY A 102 12.06 2.08 -2.36
N PHE A 103 11.39 1.33 -3.23
CA PHE A 103 11.96 0.88 -4.49
C PHE A 103 11.47 1.78 -5.62
N LEU A 104 12.39 2.53 -6.23
CA LEU A 104 12.12 3.45 -7.34
C LEU A 104 12.82 2.93 -8.59
N PRO A 105 12.21 2.00 -9.35
CA PRO A 105 12.79 1.48 -10.59
C PRO A 105 12.76 2.51 -11.73
N LYS A 106 11.98 3.58 -11.56
CA LYS A 106 11.88 4.72 -12.47
C LYS A 106 11.78 5.99 -11.64
N PRO A 107 12.13 7.16 -12.20
CA PRO A 107 11.91 8.44 -11.56
C PRO A 107 10.43 8.64 -11.17
N ILE A 108 10.22 9.40 -10.10
CA ILE A 108 8.88 9.75 -9.61
C ILE A 108 8.18 10.61 -10.65
N PHE A 109 6.91 10.28 -10.92
CA PHE A 109 6.16 10.86 -12.05
C PHE A 109 5.14 11.90 -11.63
N SER A 110 4.81 12.01 -10.33
CA SER A 110 3.78 12.93 -9.84
C SER A 110 4.24 13.75 -8.65
N HIS A 111 3.69 14.98 -8.57
CA HIS A 111 3.90 15.90 -7.47
C HIS A 111 3.61 15.27 -6.10
N GLY A 112 4.48 15.54 -5.12
CA GLY A 112 4.28 15.13 -3.74
C GLY A 112 4.39 13.63 -3.47
N GLN A 113 4.62 12.78 -4.47
CA GLN A 113 4.71 11.33 -4.27
C GLN A 113 5.95 10.94 -3.45
N LEU A 114 7.10 11.59 -3.67
CA LEU A 114 8.29 11.38 -2.83
C LEU A 114 8.01 11.79 -1.39
N TYR A 115 7.36 12.94 -1.20
CA TYR A 115 6.96 13.45 0.10
C TYR A 115 6.02 12.47 0.82
N VAL A 116 5.03 11.92 0.12
CA VAL A 116 4.13 10.90 0.69
C VAL A 116 4.95 9.71 1.19
N ALA A 117 5.89 9.19 0.39
CA ALA A 117 6.72 8.05 0.77
C ALA A 117 7.60 8.33 2.00
N VAL A 118 8.29 9.48 2.02
CA VAL A 118 9.18 9.88 3.12
C VAL A 118 8.39 10.12 4.41
N SER A 119 7.25 10.81 4.32
CA SER A 119 6.39 11.13 5.47
C SER A 119 5.71 9.91 6.10
N ARG A 120 5.81 8.71 5.52
CA ARG A 120 5.28 7.50 6.14
C ARG A 120 6.18 6.92 7.22
N VAL A 121 7.46 7.31 7.29
CA VAL A 121 8.42 6.74 8.25
C VAL A 121 8.74 7.75 9.35
N ARG A 122 8.77 7.28 10.61
CA ARG A 122 9.00 8.15 11.77
C ARG A 122 10.42 8.69 11.91
N SER A 123 11.40 8.05 11.27
CA SER A 123 12.81 8.44 11.36
C SER A 123 13.53 8.25 10.04
N ALA A 124 14.51 9.11 9.76
CA ALA A 124 15.37 8.96 8.59
C ALA A 124 16.14 7.63 8.59
N ALA A 125 16.51 7.12 9.76
CA ALA A 125 17.17 5.82 9.91
C ALA A 125 16.25 4.64 9.51
N GLY A 126 14.94 4.79 9.66
CA GLY A 126 13.95 3.78 9.28
C GLY A 126 13.66 3.72 7.78
N LEU A 127 14.17 4.67 6.98
CA LEU A 127 13.89 4.76 5.55
C LEU A 127 15.15 4.47 4.73
N ARG A 128 15.00 3.63 3.71
CA ARG A 128 16.03 3.36 2.70
C ARG A 128 15.41 3.39 1.33
N PHE A 129 16.09 3.98 0.36
CA PHE A 129 15.68 3.95 -1.04
C PHE A 129 16.64 3.08 -1.85
N LEU A 130 16.07 2.31 -2.77
CA LEU A 130 16.77 1.66 -3.86
C LEU A 130 16.27 2.31 -5.15
N ILE A 131 17.12 3.13 -5.76
CA ILE A 131 16.79 3.95 -6.93
C ILE A 131 17.50 3.38 -8.15
N HIS A 132 16.76 3.19 -9.23
CA HIS A 132 17.30 2.94 -10.56
C HIS A 132 16.92 4.11 -11.47
N ASN A 133 17.90 4.62 -12.22
CA ASN A 133 17.63 5.57 -13.29
C ASN A 133 17.28 4.83 -14.59
N ASP A 134 16.95 5.56 -15.66
CA ASP A 134 16.50 4.98 -16.93
C ASP A 134 17.48 3.95 -17.52
N ASP A 135 18.77 4.02 -17.17
CA ASP A 135 19.81 3.07 -17.56
C ASP A 135 19.83 1.77 -16.72
N SER A 136 18.87 1.58 -15.81
CA SER A 136 18.78 0.44 -14.87
C SER A 136 20.01 0.27 -13.95
N LEU A 137 20.83 1.31 -13.83
CA LEU A 137 21.94 1.37 -12.88
C LEU A 137 21.46 1.96 -11.55
N PRO A 138 22.01 1.49 -10.41
CA PRO A 138 21.76 2.08 -9.11
C PRO A 138 22.16 3.56 -9.10
N SER A 139 21.29 4.40 -8.57
CA SER A 139 21.50 5.83 -8.42
C SER A 139 21.34 6.25 -6.95
N ASP A 140 21.99 7.33 -6.56
CA ASP A 140 21.84 7.99 -5.27
C ASP A 140 20.82 9.14 -5.31
N CYS A 141 20.41 9.56 -6.50
CA CYS A 141 19.48 10.65 -6.73
C CYS A 141 18.31 10.23 -7.64
N THR A 142 17.16 10.91 -7.47
CA THR A 142 15.98 10.78 -8.33
C THR A 142 15.43 12.18 -8.63
N LYS A 143 14.84 12.37 -9.81
CA LYS A 143 14.11 13.60 -10.15
C LYS A 143 12.89 13.72 -9.23
N ASN A 144 12.78 14.86 -8.54
CA ASN A 144 11.59 15.22 -7.78
C ASN A 144 10.70 16.11 -8.66
N VAL A 145 9.41 15.76 -8.78
CA VAL A 145 8.45 16.57 -9.54
C VAL A 145 7.78 17.53 -8.56
N VAL A 146 8.02 18.83 -8.75
CA VAL A 146 7.46 19.94 -7.96
C VAL A 146 6.61 20.82 -8.88
N TYR A 147 5.35 21.07 -8.55
CA TYR A 147 4.47 22.00 -9.26
C TYR A 147 4.59 23.35 -8.56
N THR A 148 5.22 24.30 -9.23
CA THR A 148 5.56 25.62 -8.66
C THR A 148 4.35 26.53 -8.53
N GLU A 149 3.28 26.27 -9.29
CA GLU A 149 2.04 27.04 -9.28
C GLU A 149 1.35 27.05 -7.90
N ILE A 150 1.62 26.03 -7.08
CA ILE A 150 1.11 25.92 -5.70
C ILE A 150 1.87 26.87 -4.75
N TYR A 151 3.13 27.20 -5.07
CA TYR A 151 3.95 28.09 -4.28
C TYR A 151 3.70 29.55 -4.60
N ASP A 152 3.28 29.86 -5.84
CA ASP A 152 2.91 31.22 -6.24
C ASP A 152 1.71 31.75 -5.43
N GLU A 153 0.76 30.88 -5.06
CA GLU A 153 -0.36 31.20 -4.16
C GLU A 153 0.03 31.34 -2.68
N LEU A 154 1.19 30.82 -2.29
CA LEU A 154 1.75 30.89 -0.92
C LEU A 154 2.79 31.99 -0.76
N SER A 155 2.95 32.85 -1.77
CA SER A 155 3.74 34.08 -1.72
C SER A 155 3.15 35.03 -0.66
N PHE A 156 3.52 34.83 0.61
CA PHE A 156 3.29 35.85 1.62
C PHE A 156 4.14 37.08 1.24
N PRO A 157 3.55 38.28 1.17
CA PRO A 157 4.32 39.48 0.90
C PRO A 157 5.20 39.78 2.13
N GLY A 158 6.50 39.46 2.02
CA GLY A 158 7.56 40.06 2.84
C GLY A 158 8.09 39.21 4.00
N GLU A 159 9.42 39.31 4.15
CA GLU A 159 10.28 38.83 5.24
C GLU A 159 10.65 37.34 5.22
N PHE A 160 11.77 37.03 4.56
CA PHE A 160 12.94 36.38 5.17
C PHE A 160 14.17 36.66 4.27
N GLU A 161 14.68 37.89 4.33
CA GLU A 161 16.10 38.14 4.07
C GLU A 161 16.86 37.77 5.35
N HIS A 162 17.89 36.94 5.19
CA HIS A 162 18.84 36.46 6.20
C HIS A 162 18.38 35.33 7.15
N LEU A 163 18.64 34.09 6.74
CA LEU A 163 19.65 33.19 7.36
C LEU A 163 19.83 31.91 6.53
#